data_AF-A0A973I4A9-F1
#
_entry.id   AF-A0A973I4A9-F1
#
_cell.length_a   1.000
_cell.length_b   1.000
_cell.length_c   1.000
_cell.angle_alpha   90.00
_cell.angle_beta   90.00
_cell.angle_gamma   90.00
#
_symmetry.space_group_name_H-M   'P 1'
#
loop_
_entity.id
_entity.type
_entity.pdbx_description
1 polymer ?
#
loop_
_entity_poly.entity_id
_entity_poly.type
_entity_poly.pdbx_seq_one_letter_code
_entity_poly.pdbx_strand_id
1 'polypeptide(L)' 'MKHGYINCLLSGELRHVKSISKNTVGKKDVVIGWGNKSNTLKAIKFAQQHKLPFIRAEDGFIGYIGHPAKQGHQLSLIT' A
#
# COMPACT_ATOMS: atom_id res chain seq x y z
N MET A 1 -3.37 -4.12 12.28
CA MET A 1 -2.07 -4.69 11.89
C MET A 1 -1.00 -3.65 12.15
N LYS A 2 0.07 -3.98 12.86
CA LYS A 2 1.22 -3.08 13.00
C LYS A 2 1.89 -3.00 11.62
N HIS A 3 1.88 -1.82 11.00
CA HIS A 3 2.31 -1.55 9.61
C HIS A 3 3.82 -1.74 9.36
N GLY A 4 4.57 -2.31 10.30
CA GLY A 4 6.04 -2.39 10.25
C GLY A 4 6.58 -3.24 9.10
N TYR A 5 5.82 -4.25 8.66
CA TYR A 5 6.24 -5.16 7.59
C TYR A 5 6.34 -4.46 6.22
N ILE A 6 5.38 -3.58 5.91
CA ILE A 6 5.37 -2.85 4.63
C ILE A 6 6.54 -1.86 4.57
N ASN A 7 6.91 -1.25 5.70
CA ASN A 7 8.01 -0.27 5.77
C ASN A 7 9.39 -0.91 5.55
N CYS A 8 9.50 -2.22 5.79
CA CYS A 8 10.72 -2.99 5.55
C CYS A 8 10.84 -3.42 4.08
N LEU A 9 9.72 -3.78 3.46
CA LEU A 9 9.67 -4.22 2.06
C LEU A 9 9.80 -3.07 1.07
N LEU A 10 9.10 -1.97 1.33
CA LEU A 10 9.14 -0.79 0.48
C LEU A 10 10.18 0.16 1.04
N SER A 11 11.22 0.42 0.25
CA SER A 11 12.21 1.43 0.60
C SER A 11 11.55 2.82 0.61
N GLY A 12 11.17 3.30 1.79
CA GLY A 12 10.55 4.62 1.94
C GLY A 12 9.81 4.79 3.27
N GLU A 13 9.43 6.03 3.58
CA GLU A 13 8.59 6.34 4.74
C GLU A 13 7.11 6.18 4.39
N LEU A 14 6.40 5.31 5.12
CA LEU A 14 4.96 5.16 4.95
C LEU A 14 4.19 6.23 5.71
N ARG A 15 3.37 7.00 4.97
CA ARG A 15 2.46 8.00 5.53
C ARG A 15 1.02 7.66 5.19
N HIS A 16 0.16 7.61 6.20
CA HIS A 16 -1.28 7.48 6.00
C HIS A 16 -1.88 8.86 5.67
N VAL A 17 -2.43 9.00 4.47
CA VAL A 17 -3.02 10.25 3.99
C VAL A 17 -4.53 10.07 3.79
N LYS A 18 -5.32 11.02 4.27
CA LYS A 18 -6.75 11.06 3.93
C LYS A 18 -6.90 11.47 2.46
N SER A 19 -7.75 10.79 1.70
CA SER A 19 -7.99 11.07 0.27
C SER A 19 -8.42 12.51 -0.04
N ILE A 20 -8.94 13.26 0.95
CA ILE A 20 -9.41 14.66 0.80
C ILE A 20 -8.34 15.65 1.31
N SER A 21 -7.29 15.17 1.96
CA SER A 21 -6.25 16.01 2.54
C SER A 21 -5.41 16.67 1.45
N LYS A 22 -5.26 18.00 1.54
CA LYS A 22 -4.26 18.77 0.79
C LYS A 22 -2.84 18.60 1.31
N ASN A 23 -2.61 17.73 2.30
CA ASN A 23 -1.27 17.50 2.83
C ASN A 23 -0.27 17.24 1.71
N THR A 24 0.88 17.88 1.86
CA THR A 24 1.94 18.03 0.89
C THR A 24 2.52 16.66 0.52
N VAL A 25 1.94 16.03 -0.49
CA VAL A 25 2.61 14.95 -1.22
C VAL A 25 3.73 15.55 -2.04
N GLY A 26 4.94 15.02 -1.86
CA GLY A 26 6.11 15.40 -2.62
C GLY A 26 6.08 14.79 -4.01
N LYS A 27 6.82 15.40 -4.95
CA LYS A 27 6.93 14.90 -6.33
C LYS A 27 7.56 13.51 -6.46
N LYS A 28 8.25 13.03 -5.41
CA LYS A 28 8.89 11.71 -5.34
C LYS A 28 8.05 10.66 -4.60
N ASP A 29 6.88 11.06 -4.10
CA ASP A 29 5.99 10.12 -3.40
C ASP A 29 5.37 9.14 -4.38
N VAL A 30 5.04 7.96 -3.86
CA VAL A 30 4.33 6.91 -4.60
C VAL A 30 3.09 6.54 -3.81
N VAL A 31 1.97 6.41 -4.52
CA VAL A 31 0.73 5.94 -3.93
C VAL A 31 0.67 4.43 -4.09
N ILE A 32 0.32 3.72 -3.02
CA ILE A 32 0.18 2.27 -3.04
C ILE A 32 -1.26 1.87 -2.69
N GLY A 33 -1.77 0.85 -3.38
CA GLY A 33 -3.07 0.25 -3.10
C GLY A 33 -3.03 -1.26 -3.21
N TRP A 34 -3.92 -1.95 -2.50
CA TRP A 34 -3.92 -3.41 -2.46
C TRP A 34 -4.87 -3.98 -3.52
N GLY A 35 -4.32 -4.66 -4.52
CA GLY A 35 -5.03 -5.26 -5.62
C GLY A 35 -5.99 -4.32 -6.36
N ASN A 36 -7.07 -4.89 -6.89
CA ASN A 36 -8.06 -4.17 -7.70
C ASN A 36 -9.43 -4.02 -7.00
N LYS A 37 -9.43 -4.08 -5.67
CA LYS A 37 -10.65 -3.95 -4.86
C LYS A 37 -11.25 -2.55 -5.01
N SER A 38 -12.57 -2.44 -4.81
CA SER A 38 -13.31 -1.16 -4.93
C SER A 38 -12.78 -0.07 -3.98
N ASN A 39 -12.25 -0.45 -2.81
CA ASN A 39 -11.62 0.47 -1.87
C ASN A 39 -10.32 1.09 -2.42
N THR A 40 -9.64 0.44 -3.37
CA THR A 40 -8.41 0.93 -4.02
C THR A 40 -8.68 2.03 -5.04
N LEU A 41 -9.91 2.16 -5.54
CA LEU A 41 -10.29 3.20 -6.51
C LEU A 41 -10.03 4.62 -6.00
N LYS A 42 -10.18 4.87 -4.69
CA LYS A 42 -9.91 6.18 -4.10
C LYS A 42 -8.41 6.52 -4.16
N ALA A 43 -7.55 5.54 -3.89
CA ALA A 43 -6.09 5.72 -3.97
C ALA A 43 -5.63 5.96 -5.42
N ILE A 44 -6.20 5.24 -6.39
CA ILE A 44 -5.90 5.44 -7.82
C ILE A 44 -6.28 6.87 -8.25
N LYS A 45 -7.49 7.31 -7.92
CA LYS A 45 -7.95 8.68 -8.23
C LYS A 45 -7.05 9.73 -7.58
N PHE A 46 -6.66 9.52 -6.33
CA PHE A 46 -5.72 10.40 -5.63
C PHE A 46 -4.37 10.48 -6.36
N ALA A 47 -3.77 9.34 -6.73
CA ALA A 47 -2.52 9.32 -7.49
C ALA A 47 -2.62 10.10 -8.81
N GLN A 48 -3.72 9.90 -9.56
CA GLN A 48 -3.99 10.60 -10.82
C GLN A 48 -4.13 12.12 -10.62
N GLN A 49 -4.91 12.55 -9.62
CA GLN A 49 -5.11 13.97 -9.31
C GLN A 49 -3.79 14.68 -8.95
N HIS A 50 -2.89 13.98 -8.28
CA HIS A 50 -1.59 14.51 -7.84
C HIS A 50 -0.44 14.20 -8.81
N LYS A 51 -0.70 13.55 -9.95
CA LYS A 51 0.31 13.11 -10.94
C LYS A 51 1.43 12.26 -10.32
N LEU A 52 1.06 11.39 -9.38
CA LEU A 52 1.98 10.49 -8.69
C LEU A 52 1.92 9.09 -9.31
N PRO A 53 3.02 8.32 -9.28
CA PRO A 53 3.00 6.90 -9.59
C PRO A 53 2.04 6.14 -8.66
N PHE A 54 1.42 5.09 -9.18
CA PHE A 54 0.56 4.20 -8.41
C PHE A 54 1.09 2.76 -8.50
N ILE A 55 1.37 2.14 -7.36
CA ILE A 55 1.78 0.74 -7.23
C ILE A 55 0.61 -0.10 -6.74
N ARG A 56 0.41 -1.26 -7.38
CA ARG A 56 -0.53 -2.28 -6.92
C ARG A 56 0.22 -3.34 -6.14
N ALA A 57 0.00 -3.38 -4.84
CA ALA A 57 0.52 -4.46 -4.02
C ALA A 57 -0.45 -5.65 -3.96
N GLU A 58 0.10 -6.85 -3.89
CA GLU A 58 -0.60 -8.10 -3.59
C GLU A 58 0.20 -8.94 -2.61
N ASP A 59 -0.45 -9.95 -2.03
CA ASP A 59 0.26 -10.98 -1.26
C ASP A 59 1.26 -11.68 -2.18
N GLY A 60 2.47 -11.94 -1.68
CA GLY A 60 3.43 -12.68 -2.48
C GLY A 60 3.04 -14.16 -2.65
N PHE A 61 3.65 -14.83 -3.62
CA PHE A 61 3.34 -16.22 -3.96
C PHE A 61 3.43 -17.17 -2.75
N ILE A 62 4.33 -16.88 -1.81
CA ILE A 62 4.40 -17.51 -0.49
C ILE A 62 4.06 -16.44 0.55
N GLY A 63 2.76 -16.23 0.77
CA GLY A 63 2.27 -15.06 1.51
C GLY A 63 2.33 -15.18 3.03
N TYR A 64 2.09 -16.37 3.60
CA TYR A 64 1.87 -16.53 5.04
C TYR A 64 2.37 -17.84 5.63
N ILE A 65 2.85 -17.80 6.88
CA ILE A 65 2.92 -18.97 7.77
C ILE A 65 1.65 -18.97 8.63
N GLY A 66 0.82 -20.00 8.46
CA GLY A 66 -0.50 -20.08 9.08
C GLY A 66 -1.56 -19.25 8.35
N HIS A 67 -2.81 -19.40 8.76
CA HIS A 67 -3.94 -18.79 8.04
C HIS A 67 -4.05 -17.28 8.35
N PRO A 68 -4.19 -16.38 7.34
CA PRO A 68 -4.27 -14.93 7.55
C PRO A 68 -5.38 -14.50 8.52
N ALA A 69 -6.57 -15.09 8.38
CA ALA A 69 -7.70 -14.82 9.28
C ALA A 69 -7.48 -15.28 10.74
N LYS A 70 -6.45 -16.10 10.98
CA LYS A 70 -6.02 -16.57 12.30
C LYS A 70 -4.72 -15.89 12.75
N GLN A 71 -4.45 -14.69 12.24
CA GLN A 71 -3.23 -13.92 12.55
C GLN A 71 -1.94 -14.62 12.09
N GLY A 72 -2.00 -15.33 10.95
CA GLY A 72 -0.82 -15.90 10.30
C GLY A 72 0.25 -14.83 10.03
N HIS A 73 1.52 -15.25 10.06
CA HIS A 73 2.66 -14.36 9.88
C HIS A 73 2.87 -14.04 8.39
N GLN A 74 2.85 -12.76 8.03
CA GLN A 74 3.09 -12.29 6.66
C GLN A 74 4.55 -12.48 6.27
N LEU A 75 4.79 -13.07 5.10
CA LEU A 75 6.11 -13.45 4.61
C LEU A 75 6.58 -12.67 3.40
N SER A 76 5.69 -12.39 2.45
CA SER A 76 6.05 -11.71 1.21
C SER A 76 4.91 -10.86 0.64
N LEU A 77 5.31 -9.89 -0.17
CA LEU A 77 4.46 -8.98 -0.92
C LEU A 77 5.07 -8.80 -2.31
N ILE A 78 4.22 -8.63 -3.33
CA ILE A 78 4.63 -8.28 -4.69
C ILE A 78 3.99 -6.96 -5.10
N THR A 79 4.63 -6.24 -6.01
CA THR A 79 4.22 -4.88 -6.47
C THR A 79 4.35 -4.72 -7.97
#